data_AF-A0A199XUC8-F1
#
_entry.id   AF-A0A199XUC8-F1
#
_cell.length_a   1.000
_cell.length_b   1.000
_cell.length_c   1.000
_cell.angle_alpha   90.00
_cell.angle_beta   90.00
_cell.angle_gamma   90.00
#
_symmetry.space_group_name_H-M   'P 1'
#
loop_
_entity.id
_entity.type
_entity.pdbx_description
1 polymer ?
#
loop_
_entity_poly.entity_id
_entity_poly.type
_entity_poly.pdbx_seq_one_letter_code
_entity_poly.pdbx_strand_id
1 'polypeptide(L)'
;MELSVKIKEGILGLVSVLFILLFTYAAISKLLDFENFQIQLAQSPIVSVWAIWFSFLIPLIELGIVVLFLVPKYKPIAFYSSLIVMSLFTAYIFIILRYSAYIPCSCGGILDKMSWETHLVFNLVFVLFAVLAIFLSDTALKPRRKVLLGIKMVLVVTGSGILMLLFFWHSTYKLNNENPFIRRYLQHPIELVKQINLGYNSYYFAGSAANTIYLGNYSNPLHVEALDTTLQTRKSSKITFESKGIPFKMVTLKVAETNFYLTDGSVPKIFKGNISDWKITEELHQVPFFNQLAILDPTVIGLRANLGKNAAHVLGTYTRDAANKTTFNDKLVQPQLDGVFDTDGILLASTKLQQFVYLYYYRNTITVFSKEGRLSYRSTTIDTIKKAQIKVSYLKEGAVRKMSAPPLIVNAQAALCESLLFVQSKIRGRLENGEIWKQASIIDVYDVAKKTYLFSFPIYSSEKTRLDAFYVTNTHLFTIMGNQLRVYRFREWLKNAFKETST
;
A
#
# COMPACT_ATOMS: atom_id res chain seq x y z
N MET A 1 -58.89 -10.53 2.09
CA MET A 1 -58.83 -11.65 3.06
C MET A 1 -58.19 -11.12 4.33
N GLU A 2 -58.97 -10.83 5.37
CA GLU A 2 -58.40 -10.34 6.62
C GLU A 2 -57.72 -11.51 7.35
N LEU A 3 -56.40 -11.43 7.53
CA LEU A 3 -55.68 -12.40 8.35
C LEU A 3 -56.29 -12.42 9.77
N SER A 4 -56.54 -13.62 10.29
CA SER A 4 -56.95 -13.83 11.69
C SER A 4 -55.96 -13.16 12.65
N VAL A 5 -56.47 -12.55 13.72
CA VAL A 5 -55.69 -11.84 14.76
C VAL A 5 -54.56 -12.72 15.30
N LYS A 6 -54.85 -14.01 15.57
CA LYS A 6 -53.86 -14.98 16.05
C LYS A 6 -52.70 -15.21 15.07
N ILE A 7 -52.99 -15.21 13.76
CA ILE A 7 -51.97 -15.40 12.73
C ILE A 7 -51.06 -14.17 12.67
N LYS A 8 -51.62 -12.97 12.78
CA LYS A 8 -50.83 -11.73 12.79
C LYS A 8 -49.91 -11.64 14.00
N GLU A 9 -50.43 -11.96 15.19
CA GLU A 9 -49.63 -12.01 16.42
C GLU A 9 -48.53 -13.08 16.33
N GLY A 10 -48.83 -14.24 15.75
CA GLY A 10 -47.84 -15.28 15.49
C GLY A 10 -46.72 -14.81 14.55
N ILE A 11 -47.07 -14.13 13.44
CA ILE A 11 -46.09 -13.56 12.50
C ILE A 11 -45.23 -12.49 13.18
N LEU A 12 -45.85 -11.55 13.92
CA LEU A 12 -45.12 -10.51 14.63
C LEU A 12 -44.18 -11.10 15.70
N GLY A 13 -44.62 -12.14 16.41
CA GLY A 13 -43.81 -12.88 17.37
C GLY A 13 -42.61 -13.54 16.70
N LEU A 14 -42.84 -14.28 15.61
CA LEU A 14 -41.78 -14.94 14.85
C LEU A 14 -40.74 -13.94 14.32
N VAL A 15 -41.19 -12.86 13.67
CA VAL A 15 -40.30 -11.82 13.14
C VAL A 15 -39.52 -11.12 14.26
N SER A 16 -40.14 -10.89 15.43
CA SER A 16 -39.44 -10.33 16.59
C SER A 16 -38.30 -11.25 17.05
N VAL A 17 -38.55 -12.55 17.16
CA VAL A 17 -37.53 -13.54 17.56
C VAL A 17 -36.39 -13.60 16.54
N LEU A 18 -36.69 -13.57 15.23
CA LEU A 18 -35.67 -13.54 14.19
C LEU A 18 -34.75 -12.31 14.30
N PHE A 19 -35.31 -11.13 14.55
CA PHE A 19 -34.51 -9.92 14.77
C PHE A 19 -33.69 -9.96 16.07
N ILE A 20 -34.27 -10.47 17.16
CA ILE A 20 -33.55 -10.66 18.43
C ILE A 20 -32.33 -11.56 18.20
N LEU A 21 -32.51 -12.71 17.55
CA LEU A 21 -31.43 -13.65 17.27
C LEU A 21 -30.36 -13.01 16.37
N LEU A 22 -30.77 -12.35 15.29
CA LEU A 22 -29.86 -11.68 14.36
C LEU A 22 -29.00 -10.62 15.06
N PHE A 23 -29.61 -9.66 15.76
CA PHE A 23 -28.87 -8.57 16.37
C PHE A 23 -28.06 -9.02 17.58
N THR A 24 -28.55 -9.97 18.36
CA THR A 24 -27.77 -10.54 19.47
C THR A 24 -26.52 -11.23 18.94
N TYR A 25 -26.67 -12.09 17.94
CA TYR A 25 -25.54 -12.78 17.31
C TYR A 25 -24.55 -11.77 16.71
N ALA A 26 -25.04 -10.81 15.93
CA ALA A 26 -24.23 -9.82 15.24
C ALA A 26 -23.46 -8.92 16.23
N ALA A 27 -24.07 -8.52 17.34
CA ALA A 27 -23.42 -7.69 18.34
C ALA A 27 -22.38 -8.46 19.15
N ILE A 28 -22.74 -9.66 19.66
CA ILE A 28 -21.83 -10.47 20.47
C ILE A 28 -20.61 -10.89 19.65
N SER A 29 -20.80 -11.32 18.40
CA SER A 29 -19.69 -11.67 17.49
C SER A 29 -18.70 -10.51 17.32
N LYS A 30 -19.19 -9.28 17.13
CA LYS A 30 -18.36 -8.07 17.03
C LYS A 30 -17.66 -7.70 18.34
N LEU A 31 -18.31 -7.91 19.49
CA LEU A 31 -17.71 -7.60 20.79
C LEU A 31 -16.63 -8.62 21.19
N LEU A 32 -16.83 -9.90 20.86
CA LEU A 32 -15.84 -10.96 21.10
C LEU A 32 -14.57 -10.76 20.28
N ASP A 33 -14.70 -10.26 19.04
CA ASP A 33 -13.57 -9.97 18.15
C ASP A 33 -13.51 -8.50 17.75
N PHE A 34 -13.51 -7.63 18.76
CA PHE A 34 -13.63 -6.18 18.60
C PHE A 34 -12.48 -5.56 17.81
N GLU A 35 -11.25 -6.02 18.03
CA GLU A 35 -10.08 -5.49 17.34
C GLU A 35 -10.15 -5.77 15.83
N ASN A 36 -10.47 -7.00 15.44
CA ASN A 36 -10.64 -7.32 14.02
C ASN A 36 -11.84 -6.60 13.43
N PHE A 37 -12.97 -6.50 14.14
CA PHE A 37 -14.12 -5.73 13.66
C PHE A 37 -13.75 -4.26 13.36
N GLN A 38 -13.01 -3.61 14.27
CA GLN A 38 -12.54 -2.25 14.05
C GLN A 38 -11.59 -2.14 12.86
N ILE A 39 -10.66 -3.09 12.70
CA ILE A 39 -9.75 -3.14 11.54
C ILE A 39 -10.53 -3.33 10.25
N GLN A 40 -11.54 -4.19 10.23
CA GLN A 40 -12.38 -4.43 9.05
C GLN A 40 -13.17 -3.18 8.66
N LEU A 41 -13.72 -2.44 9.62
CA LEU A 41 -14.32 -1.12 9.38
C LEU A 41 -13.30 -0.13 8.83
N ALA A 42 -12.06 -0.17 9.32
CA ALA A 42 -10.96 0.67 8.85
C ALA A 42 -10.57 0.39 7.38
N GLN A 43 -10.80 -0.83 6.91
CA GLN A 43 -10.56 -1.23 5.52
C GLN A 43 -11.73 -0.90 4.59
N SER A 44 -12.87 -0.47 5.13
CA SER A 44 -14.01 -0.08 4.31
C SER A 44 -13.84 1.33 3.73
N PRO A 45 -13.95 1.51 2.40
CA PRO A 45 -13.79 2.82 1.77
C PRO A 45 -14.78 3.88 2.30
N ILE A 46 -15.97 3.46 2.71
CA ILE A 46 -17.05 4.35 3.15
C ILE A 46 -16.89 4.76 4.61
N VAL A 47 -16.47 3.83 5.49
CA VAL A 47 -16.52 4.04 6.95
C VAL A 47 -15.15 4.09 7.62
N SER A 48 -14.05 3.90 6.89
CA SER A 48 -12.69 3.87 7.41
C SER A 48 -12.33 5.05 8.34
N VAL A 49 -12.71 6.26 7.96
CA VAL A 49 -12.43 7.49 8.74
C VAL A 49 -13.15 7.48 10.09
N TRP A 50 -14.28 6.80 10.18
CA TRP A 50 -15.15 6.73 11.35
C TRP A 50 -15.10 5.36 12.04
N ALA A 51 -14.17 4.49 11.64
CA ALA A 51 -14.10 3.10 12.08
C ALA A 51 -14.09 2.93 13.60
N ILE A 52 -13.36 3.80 14.32
CA ILE A 52 -13.33 3.80 15.80
C ILE A 52 -14.70 4.16 16.39
N TRP A 53 -15.39 5.16 15.84
CA TRP A 53 -16.70 5.55 16.36
C TRP A 53 -17.75 4.46 16.09
N PHE A 54 -17.74 3.91 14.87
CA PHE A 54 -18.68 2.88 14.47
C PHE A 54 -18.40 1.52 15.11
N SER A 55 -17.15 1.21 15.49
CA SER A 55 -16.84 -0.05 16.17
C SER A 55 -17.57 -0.16 17.51
N PHE A 56 -17.76 0.94 18.23
CA PHE A 56 -18.58 0.98 19.45
C PHE A 56 -20.07 1.18 19.18
N LEU A 57 -20.42 2.09 18.27
CA LEU A 57 -21.81 2.48 18.04
C LEU A 57 -22.67 1.35 17.46
N ILE A 58 -22.12 0.55 16.54
CA ILE A 58 -22.88 -0.51 15.87
C ILE A 58 -23.35 -1.59 16.87
N PRO A 59 -22.47 -2.25 17.66
CA PRO A 59 -22.92 -3.23 18.64
C PRO A 59 -23.87 -2.65 19.69
N LEU A 60 -23.67 -1.38 20.08
CA LEU A 60 -24.54 -0.70 21.04
C LEU A 60 -25.97 -0.52 20.49
N ILE A 61 -26.11 -0.09 19.23
CA ILE A 61 -27.41 0.03 18.57
C ILE A 61 -28.06 -1.35 18.43
N GLU A 62 -27.30 -2.37 18.02
CA GLU A 62 -27.80 -3.74 17.85
C GLU A 62 -28.36 -4.30 19.16
N LEU A 63 -27.62 -4.20 20.28
CA LEU A 63 -28.11 -4.61 21.60
C LEU A 63 -29.26 -3.73 22.10
N GLY A 64 -29.23 -2.43 21.81
CA GLY A 64 -30.32 -1.52 22.12
C GLY A 64 -31.64 -1.95 21.46
N ILE A 65 -31.59 -2.36 20.19
CA ILE A 65 -32.77 -2.89 19.47
C ILE A 65 -33.28 -4.19 20.10
N VAL A 66 -32.37 -5.08 20.53
CA VAL A 66 -32.76 -6.30 21.26
C VAL A 66 -33.56 -5.95 22.53
N VAL A 67 -33.08 -5.00 23.33
CA VAL A 67 -33.79 -4.53 24.53
C VAL A 67 -35.18 -3.96 24.20
N LEU A 68 -35.31 -3.21 23.10
CA LEU A 68 -36.60 -2.69 22.65
C LEU A 68 -37.57 -3.82 22.27
N PHE A 69 -37.10 -4.94 21.70
CA PHE A 69 -37.95 -6.08 21.38
C PHE A 69 -38.44 -6.86 22.61
N LEU A 70 -37.65 -6.87 23.70
CA LEU A 70 -38.01 -7.58 24.94
C LEU A 70 -39.20 -6.93 25.67
N VAL A 71 -39.43 -5.63 25.46
CA VAL A 71 -40.51 -4.89 26.10
C VAL A 71 -41.68 -4.70 25.12
N PRO A 72 -42.88 -5.28 25.37
CA PRO A 72 -44.01 -5.22 24.44
C PRO A 72 -44.39 -3.80 23.99
N LYS A 73 -44.29 -2.81 24.89
CA LYS A 73 -44.57 -1.40 24.62
C LYS A 73 -43.65 -0.79 23.55
N TYR A 74 -42.42 -1.27 23.42
CA TYR A 74 -41.41 -0.71 22.53
C TYR A 74 -41.24 -1.47 21.21
N LYS A 75 -42.00 -2.55 20.98
CA LYS A 75 -41.93 -3.36 19.75
C LYS A 75 -42.13 -2.54 18.45
N PRO A 76 -43.08 -1.59 18.34
CA PRO A 76 -43.19 -0.77 17.13
C PRO A 76 -41.92 0.04 16.86
N ILE A 77 -41.31 0.61 17.92
CA ILE A 77 -40.05 1.35 17.81
C ILE A 77 -38.93 0.39 17.37
N ALA A 78 -38.87 -0.81 17.95
CA ALA A 78 -37.90 -1.84 17.58
C ALA A 78 -37.99 -2.18 16.08
N PHE A 79 -39.18 -2.38 15.51
CA PHE A 79 -39.34 -2.65 14.08
C PHE A 79 -38.88 -1.49 13.18
N TYR A 80 -39.16 -0.24 13.56
CA TYR A 80 -38.66 0.93 12.84
C TYR A 80 -37.14 1.06 12.93
N SER A 81 -36.56 0.85 14.11
CA SER A 81 -35.11 0.84 14.30
C SER A 81 -34.45 -0.27 13.49
N SER A 82 -35.02 -1.48 13.46
CA SER A 82 -34.57 -2.57 12.61
C SER A 82 -34.63 -2.19 11.14
N LEU A 83 -35.74 -1.58 10.67
CA LEU A 83 -35.86 -1.14 9.28
C LEU A 83 -34.75 -0.16 8.90
N ILE A 84 -34.45 0.82 9.76
CA ILE A 84 -33.38 1.79 9.54
C ILE A 84 -32.01 1.10 9.45
N VAL A 85 -31.65 0.30 10.46
CA VAL A 85 -30.34 -0.37 10.51
C VAL A 85 -30.15 -1.31 9.32
N MET A 86 -31.16 -2.14 9.01
CA MET A 86 -31.10 -3.05 7.87
C MET A 86 -31.04 -2.30 6.53
N SER A 87 -31.74 -1.17 6.39
CA SER A 87 -31.68 -0.35 5.17
C SER A 87 -30.32 0.33 5.00
N LEU A 88 -29.73 0.85 6.08
CA LEU A 88 -28.38 1.42 6.07
C LEU A 88 -27.35 0.37 5.68
N PHE A 89 -27.42 -0.83 6.26
CA PHE A 89 -26.48 -1.90 5.95
C PHE A 89 -26.66 -2.44 4.51
N THR A 90 -27.91 -2.50 4.03
CA THR A 90 -28.21 -2.82 2.62
C THR A 90 -27.62 -1.80 1.66
N ALA A 91 -27.83 -0.50 1.92
CA ALA A 91 -27.28 0.58 1.10
C ALA A 91 -25.74 0.58 1.13
N TYR A 92 -25.14 0.32 2.30
CA TYR A 92 -23.69 0.15 2.46
C TYR A 92 -23.14 -0.97 1.56
N ILE A 93 -23.72 -2.17 1.61
CA ILE A 93 -23.29 -3.31 0.78
C ILE A 93 -23.45 -2.98 -0.71
N PHE A 94 -24.60 -2.41 -1.09
CA PHE A 94 -24.86 -2.04 -2.48
C PHE A 94 -23.82 -1.04 -3.03
N ILE A 95 -23.48 -0.01 -2.25
CA ILE A 95 -22.47 0.98 -2.66
C ILE A 95 -21.09 0.31 -2.80
N ILE A 96 -20.70 -0.57 -1.88
CA ILE A 96 -19.41 -1.27 -1.97
C ILE A 96 -19.37 -2.14 -3.23
N LEU A 97 -20.39 -2.95 -3.47
CA LEU A 97 -20.43 -3.86 -4.62
C LEU A 97 -20.42 -3.14 -5.97
N ARG A 98 -20.95 -1.91 -6.04
CA ARG A 98 -21.07 -1.18 -7.32
C ARG A 98 -20.02 -0.11 -7.55
N TYR A 99 -19.49 0.51 -6.50
CA TYR A 99 -18.64 1.70 -6.59
C TYR A 99 -17.30 1.56 -5.88
N SER A 100 -17.11 0.55 -5.03
CA SER A 100 -15.79 0.34 -4.43
C SER A 100 -14.87 -0.34 -5.43
N ALA A 101 -13.62 0.15 -5.49
CA ALA A 101 -12.58 -0.53 -6.26
C ALA A 101 -12.40 -1.97 -5.74
N TYR A 102 -12.40 -2.17 -4.42
CA TYR A 102 -12.18 -3.48 -3.79
C TYR A 102 -13.23 -3.77 -2.71
N ILE A 103 -13.46 -5.05 -2.46
CA ILE A 103 -14.41 -5.53 -1.46
C ILE A 103 -13.61 -5.90 -0.19
N PRO A 104 -13.89 -5.30 0.98
CA PRO A 104 -13.23 -5.68 2.23
C PRO A 104 -13.67 -7.10 2.66
N CYS A 105 -12.94 -7.73 3.59
CA CYS A 105 -13.41 -8.97 4.21
C CYS A 105 -14.75 -8.76 4.92
N SER A 106 -15.59 -9.80 4.95
CA SER A 106 -16.90 -9.75 5.58
C SER A 106 -16.72 -9.72 7.10
N CYS A 107 -17.59 -8.99 7.81
CA CYS A 107 -17.53 -8.89 9.27
C CYS A 107 -18.67 -9.74 9.86
N GLY A 108 -18.39 -10.77 10.66
CA GLY A 108 -19.43 -11.32 11.56
C GLY A 108 -19.50 -12.83 11.79
N GLY A 109 -18.38 -13.54 11.92
CA GLY A 109 -18.40 -14.96 12.32
C GLY A 109 -19.02 -15.89 11.26
N ILE A 110 -20.17 -16.52 11.53
CA ILE A 110 -20.90 -17.36 10.55
C ILE A 110 -21.32 -16.51 9.33
N LEU A 111 -21.60 -15.22 9.55
CA LEU A 111 -21.90 -14.26 8.50
C LEU A 111 -20.65 -13.88 7.66
N ASP A 112 -19.44 -14.14 8.16
CA ASP A 112 -18.19 -13.95 7.39
C ASP A 112 -18.05 -15.00 6.26
N LYS A 113 -18.70 -16.16 6.41
CA LYS A 113 -18.62 -17.25 5.43
C LYS A 113 -19.49 -17.08 4.20
N MET A 114 -20.37 -16.06 4.15
CA MET A 114 -21.22 -15.83 2.99
C MET A 114 -20.67 -14.76 2.05
N SER A 115 -20.94 -14.91 0.75
CA SER A 115 -20.56 -13.91 -0.25
C SER A 115 -21.31 -12.59 0.01
N TRP A 116 -20.75 -11.48 -0.47
CA TRP A 116 -21.36 -10.17 -0.32
C TRP A 116 -22.72 -10.04 -1.03
N GLU A 117 -22.92 -10.72 -2.16
CA GLU A 117 -24.22 -10.78 -2.83
C GLU A 117 -25.24 -11.56 -1.99
N THR A 118 -24.80 -12.68 -1.38
CA THR A 118 -25.65 -13.47 -0.48
C THR A 118 -26.07 -12.62 0.73
N HIS A 119 -25.14 -11.86 1.29
CA HIS A 119 -25.40 -10.93 2.38
C HIS A 119 -26.39 -9.82 1.99
N LEU A 120 -26.29 -9.29 0.76
CA LEU A 120 -27.23 -8.30 0.25
C LEU A 120 -28.66 -8.88 0.21
N VAL A 121 -28.82 -10.08 -0.33
CA VAL A 121 -30.13 -10.78 -0.37
C VAL A 121 -30.65 -11.04 1.03
N PHE A 122 -29.80 -11.54 1.94
CA PHE A 122 -30.15 -11.75 3.35
C PHE A 122 -30.70 -10.47 4.00
N ASN A 123 -30.00 -9.34 3.83
CA ASN A 123 -30.46 -8.08 4.39
C ASN A 123 -31.77 -7.58 3.76
N LEU A 124 -31.94 -7.73 2.45
CA LEU A 124 -33.20 -7.39 1.76
C LEU A 124 -34.39 -8.20 2.30
N VAL A 125 -34.21 -9.48 2.60
CA VAL A 125 -35.25 -10.31 3.24
C VAL A 125 -35.65 -9.74 4.61
N PHE A 126 -34.68 -9.35 5.43
CA PHE A 126 -34.98 -8.75 6.74
C PHE A 126 -35.58 -7.34 6.63
N VAL A 127 -35.24 -6.55 5.61
CA VAL A 127 -35.95 -5.29 5.29
C VAL A 127 -37.43 -5.58 5.00
N LEU A 128 -37.71 -6.60 4.18
CA LEU A 128 -39.10 -7.00 3.88
C LEU A 128 -39.84 -7.47 5.14
N PHE A 129 -39.19 -8.22 6.03
CA PHE A 129 -39.79 -8.63 7.30
C PHE A 129 -40.10 -7.43 8.22
N ALA A 130 -39.21 -6.43 8.29
CA ALA A 130 -39.49 -5.21 9.05
C ALA A 130 -40.68 -4.44 8.47
N VAL A 131 -40.74 -4.27 7.15
CA VAL A 131 -41.87 -3.62 6.46
C VAL A 131 -43.18 -4.38 6.72
N LEU A 132 -43.17 -5.70 6.57
CA LEU A 132 -44.34 -6.55 6.83
C LEU A 132 -44.81 -6.43 8.29
N ALA A 133 -43.88 -6.47 9.25
CA ALA A 133 -44.20 -6.34 10.66
C ALA A 133 -44.79 -4.96 11.01
N ILE A 134 -44.26 -3.87 10.43
CA ILE A 134 -44.82 -2.52 10.61
C ILE A 134 -46.25 -2.44 10.08
N PHE A 135 -46.52 -2.98 8.88
CA PHE A 135 -47.87 -3.01 8.32
C PHE A 135 -48.85 -3.88 9.13
N LEU A 136 -48.38 -5.01 9.67
CA LEU A 136 -49.20 -5.93 10.47
C LEU A 136 -49.42 -5.45 11.91
N SER A 137 -48.55 -4.60 12.44
CA SER A 137 -48.63 -4.09 13.80
C SER A 137 -49.79 -3.13 14.04
N ASP A 138 -50.35 -2.52 12.99
CA ASP A 138 -51.37 -1.47 13.12
C ASP A 138 -52.56 -1.71 12.17
N THR A 139 -53.32 -2.78 12.44
CA THR A 139 -54.38 -3.28 11.55
C THR A 139 -55.66 -2.45 11.54
N ALA A 140 -55.86 -1.60 12.56
CA ALA A 140 -57.07 -0.77 12.71
C ALA A 140 -56.97 0.59 12.00
N LEU A 141 -55.89 0.85 11.26
CA LEU A 141 -55.69 2.13 10.59
C LEU A 141 -56.63 2.32 9.40
N LYS A 142 -57.28 3.50 9.35
CA LYS A 142 -58.01 3.98 8.17
C LYS A 142 -57.11 3.96 6.92
N PRO A 143 -57.65 3.77 5.69
CA PRO A 143 -56.86 3.68 4.46
C PRO A 143 -55.85 4.81 4.27
N ARG A 144 -56.25 6.06 4.58
CA ARG A 144 -55.38 7.24 4.52
C ARG A 144 -54.15 7.15 5.43
N ARG A 145 -54.26 6.52 6.60
CA ARG A 145 -53.13 6.30 7.52
C ARG A 145 -52.21 5.17 7.03
N LYS A 146 -52.73 4.13 6.36
CA LYS A 146 -51.90 3.08 5.73
C LYS A 146 -51.04 3.63 4.59
N VAL A 147 -51.59 4.53 3.77
CA VAL A 147 -50.82 5.23 2.72
C VAL A 147 -49.71 6.09 3.34
N LEU A 148 -50.03 6.85 4.39
CA LEU A 148 -49.03 7.66 5.11
C LEU A 148 -47.92 6.79 5.74
N LEU A 149 -48.28 5.62 6.27
CA LEU A 149 -47.33 4.64 6.80
C LEU A 149 -46.36 4.15 5.71
N GLY A 150 -46.90 3.79 4.54
CA GLY A 150 -46.12 3.42 3.37
C GLY A 150 -45.14 4.50 2.94
N ILE A 151 -45.61 5.75 2.85
CA ILE A 151 -44.76 6.91 2.52
C ILE A 151 -43.62 7.07 3.54
N LYS A 152 -43.91 6.95 4.84
CA LYS A 152 -42.88 7.02 5.90
C LYS A 152 -41.81 5.94 5.72
N MET A 153 -42.20 4.70 5.41
CA MET A 153 -41.24 3.61 5.19
C MET A 153 -40.37 3.85 3.95
N VAL A 154 -40.97 4.32 2.86
CA VAL A 154 -40.22 4.68 1.65
C VAL A 154 -39.21 5.78 1.96
N LEU A 155 -39.61 6.83 2.68
CA LEU A 155 -38.72 7.91 3.11
C LEU A 155 -37.58 7.42 4.01
N VAL A 156 -37.84 6.44 4.89
CA VAL A 156 -36.79 5.83 5.72
C VAL A 156 -35.77 5.08 4.87
N VAL A 157 -36.22 4.27 3.91
CA VAL A 157 -35.32 3.49 3.04
C VAL A 157 -34.51 4.41 2.13
N THR A 158 -35.16 5.37 1.47
CA THR A 158 -34.48 6.32 0.58
C THR A 158 -33.56 7.26 1.36
N GLY A 159 -33.99 7.74 2.52
CA GLY A 159 -33.19 8.56 3.43
C GLY A 159 -31.93 7.82 3.91
N SER A 160 -32.05 6.53 4.23
CA SER A 160 -30.90 5.68 4.58
C SER A 160 -29.89 5.57 3.43
N GLY A 161 -30.39 5.41 2.20
CA GLY A 161 -29.54 5.39 1.00
C GLY A 161 -28.80 6.71 0.77
N ILE A 162 -29.50 7.84 0.88
CA ILE A 162 -28.91 9.18 0.75
C ILE A 162 -27.86 9.41 1.84
N LEU A 163 -28.15 9.05 3.09
CA LEU A 163 -27.20 9.17 4.20
C LEU A 163 -25.92 8.38 3.93
N MET A 164 -26.03 7.15 3.42
CA MET A 164 -24.86 6.35 3.07
C MET A 164 -24.04 6.95 1.92
N LEU A 165 -24.70 7.56 0.92
CA LEU A 165 -24.01 8.29 -0.15
C LEU A 165 -23.26 9.53 0.38
N LEU A 166 -23.86 10.27 1.32
CA LEU A 166 -23.21 11.39 1.99
C LEU A 166 -21.99 10.93 2.79
N PHE A 167 -22.10 9.82 3.53
CA PHE A 167 -20.95 9.23 4.23
C PHE A 167 -19.84 8.82 3.26
N PHE A 168 -20.18 8.21 2.13
CA PHE A 168 -19.21 7.83 1.11
C PHE A 168 -18.49 9.06 0.53
N TRP A 169 -19.23 10.12 0.20
CA TRP A 169 -18.65 11.35 -0.31
C TRP A 169 -17.76 12.04 0.74
N HIS A 170 -18.20 12.10 1.99
CA HIS A 170 -17.41 12.69 3.06
C HIS A 170 -16.14 11.89 3.40
N SER A 171 -16.24 10.56 3.43
CA SER A 171 -15.08 9.67 3.65
C SER A 171 -14.05 9.81 2.54
N THR A 172 -14.49 9.81 1.27
CA THR A 172 -13.59 10.00 0.12
C THR A 172 -12.93 11.38 0.13
N TYR A 173 -13.67 12.43 0.48
CA TYR A 173 -13.11 13.77 0.69
C TYR A 173 -12.01 13.78 1.75
N LYS A 174 -12.25 13.21 2.94
CA LYS A 174 -11.26 13.19 4.03
C LYS A 174 -10.04 12.34 3.70
N LEU A 175 -10.22 11.17 3.09
CA LEU A 175 -9.11 10.32 2.67
C LEU A 175 -8.18 11.02 1.68
N ASN A 176 -8.75 11.82 0.76
CA ASN A 176 -7.98 12.49 -0.27
C ASN A 176 -7.35 13.81 0.20
N ASN A 177 -8.00 14.56 1.11
CA ASN A 177 -7.55 15.91 1.49
C ASN A 177 -6.87 16.00 2.86
N GLU A 178 -7.32 15.20 3.84
CA GLU A 178 -6.80 15.28 5.21
C GLU A 178 -5.72 14.23 5.49
N ASN A 179 -5.63 13.18 4.67
CA ASN A 179 -4.75 12.02 4.84
C ASN A 179 -4.66 11.56 6.30
N PRO A 180 -5.68 10.86 6.84
CA PRO A 180 -5.69 10.39 8.22
C PRO A 180 -4.67 9.27 8.51
N PHE A 181 -3.81 8.94 7.53
CA PHE A 181 -2.82 7.87 7.54
C PHE A 181 -3.43 6.50 7.88
N ILE A 182 -4.50 6.18 7.16
CA ILE A 182 -5.18 4.88 7.19
C ILE A 182 -4.81 4.13 5.91
N ARG A 183 -4.12 3.00 6.07
CA ARG A 183 -3.73 2.14 4.94
C ARG A 183 -4.90 1.32 4.46
N ARG A 184 -4.97 1.19 3.13
CA ARG A 184 -5.85 0.27 2.42
C ARG A 184 -5.06 -1.00 2.11
N TYR A 185 -5.38 -2.11 2.75
CA TYR A 185 -4.72 -3.38 2.56
C TYR A 185 -5.43 -4.21 1.50
N LEU A 186 -4.70 -4.61 0.46
CA LEU A 186 -5.21 -5.62 -0.47
C LEU A 186 -5.17 -7.00 0.17
N GLN A 187 -6.20 -7.79 -0.13
CA GLN A 187 -6.25 -9.20 0.26
C GLN A 187 -5.33 -10.01 -0.66
N HIS A 188 -4.27 -10.58 -0.07
CA HIS A 188 -3.31 -11.47 -0.74
C HIS A 188 -2.84 -11.02 -2.14
N PRO A 189 -2.31 -9.79 -2.31
CA PRO A 189 -1.89 -9.32 -3.64
C PRO A 189 -0.67 -10.07 -4.19
N ILE A 190 0.06 -10.75 -3.31
CA ILE A 190 1.24 -11.54 -3.61
C ILE A 190 1.10 -12.95 -3.04
N GLU A 191 1.70 -13.91 -3.71
CA GLU A 191 1.71 -15.32 -3.32
C GLU A 191 3.13 -15.87 -3.37
N LEU A 192 3.62 -16.45 -2.28
CA LEU A 192 4.95 -17.06 -2.24
C LEU A 192 4.97 -18.28 -3.17
N VAL A 193 5.82 -18.24 -4.19
CA VAL A 193 5.98 -19.34 -5.15
C VAL A 193 7.13 -20.25 -4.73
N LYS A 194 8.28 -19.65 -4.39
CA LYS A 194 9.50 -20.40 -4.12
C LYS A 194 10.45 -19.63 -3.21
N GLN A 195 11.25 -20.38 -2.44
CA GLN A 195 12.33 -19.88 -1.61
C GLN A 195 13.59 -20.69 -1.89
N ILE A 196 14.74 -20.03 -1.95
CA ILE A 196 16.06 -20.67 -2.04
C ILE A 196 17.03 -20.03 -1.05
N ASN A 197 18.02 -20.82 -0.61
CA ASN A 197 19.14 -20.33 0.17
C ASN A 197 20.27 -19.87 -0.77
N LEU A 198 20.67 -18.62 -0.65
CA LEU A 198 21.78 -18.02 -1.41
C LEU A 198 23.15 -18.45 -0.87
N GLY A 199 23.21 -19.06 0.32
CA GLY A 199 24.43 -19.46 1.03
C GLY A 199 25.11 -18.31 1.77
N TYR A 200 25.06 -17.10 1.21
CA TYR A 200 25.69 -15.89 1.75
C TYR A 200 24.67 -14.75 1.88
N ASN A 201 24.90 -13.83 2.81
CA ASN A 201 24.09 -12.63 3.05
C ASN A 201 24.65 -11.38 2.35
N SER A 202 25.66 -11.52 1.49
CA SER A 202 26.32 -10.42 0.78
C SER A 202 25.71 -10.10 -0.58
N TYR A 203 24.61 -10.78 -0.95
CA TYR A 203 23.93 -10.57 -2.23
C TYR A 203 23.01 -9.35 -2.21
N TYR A 204 22.92 -8.66 -3.34
CA TYR A 204 21.96 -7.58 -3.58
C TYR A 204 21.40 -7.68 -5.01
N PHE A 205 20.26 -7.05 -5.25
CA PHE A 205 19.68 -7.00 -6.60
C PHE A 205 20.46 -6.04 -7.50
N ALA A 206 21.06 -6.57 -8.55
CA ALA A 206 21.76 -5.79 -9.57
C ALA A 206 20.80 -5.26 -10.64
N GLY A 207 19.73 -5.99 -10.95
CA GLY A 207 18.72 -5.59 -11.92
C GLY A 207 18.04 -6.80 -12.55
N SER A 208 17.24 -6.57 -13.59
CA SER A 208 16.53 -7.62 -14.33
C SER A 208 16.61 -7.38 -15.83
N ALA A 209 16.66 -8.46 -16.61
CA ALA A 209 16.53 -8.41 -18.06
C ALA A 209 15.71 -9.60 -18.56
N ALA A 210 14.77 -9.33 -19.47
CA ALA A 210 13.77 -10.31 -19.91
C ALA A 210 13.09 -10.98 -18.69
N ASN A 211 13.23 -12.29 -18.53
CA ASN A 211 12.69 -13.06 -17.40
C ASN A 211 13.77 -13.51 -16.40
N THR A 212 14.90 -12.80 -16.33
CA THR A 212 16.02 -13.14 -15.44
C THR A 212 16.28 -12.00 -14.46
N ILE A 213 16.38 -12.35 -13.17
CA ILE A 213 16.88 -11.47 -12.11
C ILE A 213 18.37 -11.71 -11.92
N TYR A 214 19.13 -10.63 -11.74
CA TYR A 214 20.57 -10.69 -11.53
C TYR A 214 20.90 -10.19 -10.12
N LEU A 215 21.71 -10.97 -9.40
CA LEU A 215 22.24 -10.61 -8.10
C LEU A 215 23.74 -10.32 -8.21
N GLY A 216 24.15 -9.18 -7.68
CA GLY A 216 25.56 -8.88 -7.42
C GLY A 216 25.94 -9.30 -6.01
N ASN A 217 27.23 -9.32 -5.70
CA ASN A 217 27.74 -9.69 -4.38
C ASN A 217 28.72 -8.64 -3.85
N TYR A 218 28.46 -8.07 -2.66
CA TYR A 218 29.33 -7.05 -2.06
C TYR A 218 30.73 -7.59 -1.73
N SER A 219 30.84 -8.87 -1.35
CA SER A 219 32.10 -9.52 -1.00
C SER A 219 32.86 -10.06 -2.22
N ASN A 220 32.18 -10.24 -3.34
CA ASN A 220 32.79 -10.67 -4.61
C ASN A 220 32.17 -9.91 -5.79
N PRO A 221 32.56 -8.64 -6.03
CA PRO A 221 31.86 -7.75 -6.96
C PRO A 221 31.84 -8.18 -8.44
N LEU A 222 32.76 -9.07 -8.84
CA LEU A 222 32.81 -9.62 -10.20
C LEU A 222 31.97 -10.89 -10.36
N HIS A 223 31.39 -11.40 -9.28
CA HIS A 223 30.50 -12.56 -9.30
C HIS A 223 29.05 -12.14 -9.54
N VAL A 224 28.39 -12.85 -10.43
CA VAL A 224 26.99 -12.61 -10.76
C VAL A 224 26.20 -13.90 -10.68
N GLU A 225 25.06 -13.84 -10.02
CA GLU A 225 24.06 -14.91 -10.03
C GLU A 225 22.87 -14.48 -10.88
N ALA A 226 22.60 -15.23 -11.93
CA ALA A 226 21.43 -15.08 -12.78
C ALA A 226 20.41 -16.15 -12.42
N LEU A 227 19.18 -15.73 -12.11
CA LEU A 227 18.08 -16.63 -11.78
C LEU A 227 16.87 -16.30 -12.64
N ASP A 228 16.21 -17.32 -13.19
CA ASP A 228 14.94 -17.08 -13.87
C ASP A 228 13.82 -16.79 -12.85
N THR A 229 12.72 -16.22 -13.32
CA THR A 229 11.56 -15.88 -12.47
C THR A 229 10.94 -17.09 -11.77
N THR A 230 11.14 -18.32 -12.24
CA THR A 230 10.66 -19.54 -11.58
C THR A 230 11.68 -20.15 -10.61
N LEU A 231 12.88 -19.57 -10.52
CA LEU A 231 14.04 -20.08 -9.79
C LEU A 231 14.36 -21.56 -10.09
N GLN A 232 14.05 -22.04 -11.29
CA GLN A 232 14.40 -23.41 -11.72
C GLN A 232 15.82 -23.44 -12.29
N THR A 233 16.25 -22.34 -12.87
CA THR A 233 17.57 -22.16 -13.44
C THR A 233 18.34 -21.14 -12.62
N ARG A 234 19.54 -21.53 -12.20
CA ARG A 234 20.50 -20.67 -11.52
C ARG A 234 21.81 -20.80 -12.27
N LYS A 235 22.32 -19.69 -12.79
CA LYS A 235 23.59 -19.63 -13.50
C LYS A 235 24.51 -18.63 -12.81
N SER A 236 25.64 -19.14 -12.34
CA SER A 236 26.73 -18.30 -11.87
C SER A 236 27.63 -17.90 -13.03
N SER A 237 28.01 -16.63 -13.09
CA SER A 237 28.92 -16.08 -14.10
C SER A 237 29.93 -15.13 -13.44
N LYS A 238 31.08 -14.93 -14.10
CA LYS A 238 32.13 -14.02 -13.64
C LYS A 238 32.38 -12.94 -14.69
N ILE A 239 32.40 -11.68 -14.25
CA ILE A 239 32.75 -10.55 -15.09
C ILE A 239 34.26 -10.59 -15.36
N THR A 240 34.62 -10.53 -16.63
CA THR A 240 36.03 -10.43 -17.04
C THR A 240 36.45 -8.97 -16.92
N PHE A 241 37.27 -8.67 -15.91
CA PHE A 241 37.76 -7.31 -15.63
C PHE A 241 39.19 -7.33 -15.10
N GLU A 242 40.01 -6.41 -15.60
CA GLU A 242 41.36 -6.15 -15.09
C GLU A 242 41.40 -4.73 -14.54
N SER A 243 41.79 -4.59 -13.27
CA SER A 243 41.74 -3.30 -12.57
C SER A 243 42.76 -2.28 -13.10
N LYS A 244 43.79 -2.73 -13.84
CA LYS A 244 44.89 -1.89 -14.36
C LYS A 244 45.45 -0.89 -13.33
N GLY A 245 45.53 -1.29 -12.06
CA GLY A 245 46.05 -0.46 -10.97
C GLY A 245 45.06 0.55 -10.37
N ILE A 246 43.79 0.55 -10.77
CA ILE A 246 42.75 1.44 -10.20
C ILE A 246 42.39 0.99 -8.78
N PRO A 247 42.46 1.88 -7.77
CA PRO A 247 42.25 1.53 -6.36
C PRO A 247 40.77 1.54 -5.97
N PHE A 248 39.97 0.64 -6.56
CA PHE A 248 38.54 0.51 -6.26
C PHE A 248 38.27 0.32 -4.77
N LYS A 249 37.13 0.85 -4.30
CA LYS A 249 36.70 0.75 -2.90
C LYS A 249 35.34 0.08 -2.74
N MET A 250 34.37 0.39 -3.60
CA MET A 250 33.01 -0.12 -3.50
C MET A 250 32.44 -0.39 -4.89
N VAL A 251 32.93 -1.47 -5.50
CA VAL A 251 32.45 -1.91 -6.80
C VAL A 251 31.05 -2.50 -6.67
N THR A 252 30.11 -2.00 -7.47
CA THR A 252 28.74 -2.51 -7.54
C THR A 252 28.31 -2.74 -8.99
N LEU A 253 27.45 -3.73 -9.18
CA LEU A 253 26.90 -4.13 -10.46
C LEU A 253 25.47 -3.60 -10.60
N LYS A 254 25.16 -3.07 -11.78
CA LYS A 254 23.79 -2.81 -12.21
C LYS A 254 23.53 -3.49 -13.55
N VAL A 255 22.33 -4.04 -13.74
CA VAL A 255 21.90 -4.66 -14.98
C VAL A 255 20.69 -3.92 -15.52
N ALA A 256 20.75 -3.51 -16.78
CA ALA A 256 19.66 -2.85 -17.49
C ALA A 256 19.63 -3.33 -18.94
N GLU A 257 18.48 -3.90 -19.34
CA GLU A 257 18.28 -4.46 -20.68
C GLU A 257 19.36 -5.51 -21.03
N THR A 258 20.12 -5.30 -22.11
CA THR A 258 21.19 -6.20 -22.56
C THR A 258 22.57 -5.83 -21.99
N ASN A 259 22.64 -4.80 -21.16
CA ASN A 259 23.89 -4.24 -20.65
C ASN A 259 24.02 -4.43 -19.14
N PHE A 260 25.27 -4.58 -18.68
CA PHE A 260 25.62 -4.41 -17.29
C PHE A 260 26.56 -3.23 -17.10
N TYR A 261 26.58 -2.70 -15.89
CA TYR A 261 27.38 -1.54 -15.49
C TYR A 261 28.09 -1.89 -14.19
N LEU A 262 29.42 -1.94 -14.25
CA LEU A 262 30.29 -2.12 -13.09
C LEU A 262 30.77 -0.74 -12.64
N THR A 263 30.46 -0.38 -11.40
CA THR A 263 30.48 1.02 -10.97
C THR A 263 31.17 1.17 -9.63
N ASP A 264 31.95 2.23 -9.47
CA ASP A 264 32.43 2.72 -8.19
C ASP A 264 32.25 4.24 -8.18
N GLY A 265 31.49 4.75 -7.20
CA GLY A 265 31.23 6.18 -7.10
C GLY A 265 32.30 6.96 -6.33
N SER A 266 33.05 6.25 -5.48
CA SER A 266 34.16 6.81 -4.70
C SER A 266 35.45 6.89 -5.51
N VAL A 267 35.55 6.07 -6.56
CA VAL A 267 36.54 6.13 -7.63
C VAL A 267 35.75 6.23 -8.92
N PRO A 268 35.41 7.44 -9.41
CA PRO A 268 34.28 7.71 -10.30
C PRO A 268 34.47 7.05 -11.67
N LYS A 269 34.11 5.77 -11.72
CA LYS A 269 34.34 4.87 -12.84
C LYS A 269 33.06 4.07 -13.06
N ILE A 270 32.65 4.04 -14.32
CA ILE A 270 31.53 3.24 -14.78
C ILE A 270 32.02 2.47 -16.01
N PHE A 271 32.11 1.16 -15.91
CA PHE A 271 32.38 0.28 -17.03
C PHE A 271 31.08 -0.35 -17.48
N LYS A 272 30.84 -0.36 -18.78
CA LYS A 272 29.68 -1.00 -19.37
C LYS A 272 30.12 -2.24 -20.13
N GLY A 273 29.29 -3.28 -20.09
CA GLY A 273 29.49 -4.52 -20.84
C GLY A 273 28.18 -5.19 -21.20
N ASN A 274 28.25 -6.38 -21.80
CA ASN A 274 27.08 -7.14 -22.25
C ASN A 274 26.78 -8.33 -21.32
N ILE A 275 25.51 -8.59 -21.02
CA ILE A 275 25.10 -9.69 -20.14
C ILE A 275 25.22 -11.08 -20.80
N SER A 276 25.35 -11.15 -22.14
CA SER A 276 25.48 -12.43 -22.85
C SER A 276 26.83 -13.10 -22.61
N ASP A 277 27.90 -12.31 -22.49
CA ASP A 277 29.28 -12.78 -22.34
C ASP A 277 29.98 -12.28 -21.07
N TRP A 278 29.36 -11.36 -20.32
CA TRP A 278 29.92 -10.73 -19.13
C TRP A 278 31.27 -10.05 -19.36
N LYS A 279 31.47 -9.53 -20.59
CA LYS A 279 32.68 -8.77 -20.95
C LYS A 279 32.39 -7.28 -20.97
N ILE A 280 33.34 -6.51 -20.45
CA ILE A 280 33.33 -5.06 -20.52
C ILE A 280 33.66 -4.62 -21.95
N THR A 281 32.83 -3.74 -22.48
CA THR A 281 32.95 -3.22 -23.85
C THR A 281 33.45 -1.78 -23.88
N GLU A 282 33.12 -0.97 -22.87
CA GLU A 282 33.49 0.45 -22.83
C GLU A 282 33.62 0.96 -21.39
N GLU A 283 34.48 1.97 -21.19
CA GLU A 283 34.52 2.80 -19.97
C GLU A 283 33.83 4.13 -20.26
N LEU A 284 32.94 4.56 -19.37
CA LEU A 284 32.33 5.89 -19.45
C LEU A 284 33.31 6.92 -18.87
N HIS A 285 33.58 7.96 -19.64
CA HIS A 285 34.52 9.02 -19.29
C HIS A 285 33.81 10.25 -18.71
N GLN A 286 34.56 11.08 -17.98
CA GLN A 286 34.07 12.34 -17.37
C GLN A 286 32.90 12.16 -16.39
N VAL A 287 32.79 10.96 -15.80
CA VAL A 287 31.83 10.70 -14.73
C VAL A 287 32.32 11.42 -13.45
N PRO A 288 31.48 12.21 -12.77
CA PRO A 288 31.85 12.84 -11.50
C PRO A 288 31.80 11.84 -10.35
N PHE A 289 32.26 12.23 -9.16
CA PHE A 289 31.98 11.47 -7.95
C PHE A 289 30.47 11.37 -7.72
N PHE A 290 30.02 10.17 -7.36
CA PHE A 290 28.63 9.90 -7.02
C PHE A 290 28.56 8.91 -5.85
N ASN A 291 27.42 8.83 -5.20
CA ASN A 291 27.17 7.84 -4.13
C ASN A 291 26.00 6.91 -4.47
N GLN A 292 25.13 7.30 -5.39
CA GLN A 292 24.10 6.46 -5.98
C GLN A 292 23.97 6.77 -7.47
N LEU A 293 23.54 5.77 -8.22
CA LEU A 293 23.16 5.91 -9.60
C LEU A 293 21.90 5.09 -9.90
N ALA A 294 21.14 5.55 -10.89
CA ALA A 294 20.06 4.80 -11.49
C ALA A 294 20.16 4.90 -13.01
N ILE A 295 20.06 3.77 -13.71
CA ILE A 295 20.15 3.73 -15.17
C ILE A 295 18.74 3.92 -15.72
N LEU A 296 18.54 4.96 -16.53
CA LEU A 296 17.27 5.17 -17.23
C LEU A 296 17.24 4.43 -18.56
N ASP A 297 18.33 4.52 -19.31
CA ASP A 297 18.57 3.85 -20.58
C ASP A 297 20.09 3.82 -20.85
N PRO A 298 20.56 3.20 -21.94
CA PRO A 298 22.00 3.11 -22.23
C PRO A 298 22.73 4.45 -22.44
N THR A 299 22.00 5.55 -22.57
CA THR A 299 22.53 6.90 -22.83
C THR A 299 22.36 7.86 -21.65
N VAL A 300 21.38 7.64 -20.76
CA VAL A 300 21.09 8.54 -19.64
C VAL A 300 21.17 7.79 -18.30
N ILE A 301 22.01 8.32 -17.39
CA ILE A 301 22.19 7.81 -16.03
C ILE A 301 21.87 8.94 -15.05
N GLY A 302 20.98 8.66 -14.10
CA GLY A 302 20.71 9.55 -12.97
C GLY A 302 21.79 9.37 -11.90
N LEU A 303 22.31 10.47 -11.38
CA LEU A 303 23.36 10.48 -10.36
C LEU A 303 22.91 11.25 -9.13
N ARG A 304 23.28 10.74 -7.96
CA ARG A 304 23.32 11.50 -6.71
C ARG A 304 24.77 11.69 -6.27
N ALA A 305 25.12 12.91 -5.89
CA ALA A 305 26.47 13.25 -5.47
C ALA A 305 26.47 14.22 -4.29
N ASN A 306 27.58 14.29 -3.55
CA ASN A 306 27.77 15.22 -2.43
C ASN A 306 28.58 16.46 -2.88
N LEU A 307 28.20 17.03 -4.03
CA LEU A 307 28.90 18.16 -4.65
C LEU A 307 28.23 19.52 -4.34
N GLY A 308 27.12 19.51 -3.60
CA GLY A 308 26.43 20.74 -3.19
C GLY A 308 27.21 21.53 -2.15
N LYS A 309 26.75 22.76 -1.88
CA LYS A 309 27.29 23.60 -0.81
C LYS A 309 27.29 22.83 0.51
N ASN A 310 28.39 22.90 1.27
CA ASN A 310 28.58 22.16 2.51
C ASN A 310 28.44 20.63 2.37
N ALA A 311 28.88 20.07 1.24
CA ALA A 311 28.77 18.65 0.87
C ALA A 311 27.34 18.13 0.77
N ALA A 312 26.37 19.03 0.58
CA ALA A 312 24.96 18.66 0.45
C ALA A 312 24.72 17.76 -0.77
N HIS A 313 23.67 16.94 -0.69
CA HIS A 313 23.28 16.08 -1.78
C HIS A 313 22.72 16.90 -2.95
N VAL A 314 23.18 16.58 -4.16
CA VAL A 314 22.65 17.09 -5.42
C VAL A 314 22.28 15.92 -6.32
N LEU A 315 21.24 16.12 -7.13
CA LEU A 315 20.79 15.17 -8.14
C LEU A 315 21.07 15.73 -9.52
N GLY A 316 21.38 14.85 -10.45
CA GLY A 316 21.69 15.23 -11.82
C GLY A 316 21.57 14.06 -12.78
N THR A 317 21.81 14.34 -14.05
CA THR A 317 21.85 13.33 -15.10
C THR A 317 23.18 13.41 -15.84
N TYR A 318 23.78 12.25 -16.06
CA TYR A 318 24.89 12.03 -16.98
C TYR A 318 24.30 11.57 -18.30
N THR A 319 24.62 12.31 -19.37
CA THR A 319 24.17 11.99 -20.73
C THR A 319 25.37 11.63 -21.58
N ARG A 320 25.28 10.49 -22.25
CA ARG A 320 26.25 10.03 -23.24
C ARG A 320 25.97 10.66 -24.60
N ASP A 321 26.25 11.95 -24.71
CA ASP A 321 26.30 12.69 -25.96
C ASP A 321 27.76 12.94 -26.38
N ALA A 322 27.99 13.69 -27.46
CA ALA A 322 29.33 14.01 -27.94
C ALA A 322 30.23 14.71 -26.88
N ALA A 323 29.65 15.31 -25.85
CA ALA A 323 30.37 16.02 -24.80
C ALA A 323 30.46 15.22 -23.48
N ASN A 324 29.80 14.05 -23.35
CA ASN A 324 29.68 13.29 -22.10
C ASN A 324 29.36 14.19 -20.90
N LYS A 325 28.28 14.95 -21.02
CA LYS A 325 27.95 16.01 -20.07
C LYS A 325 27.19 15.48 -18.85
N THR A 326 27.64 15.86 -17.66
CA THR A 326 26.83 15.77 -16.44
C THR A 326 26.18 17.11 -16.12
N THR A 327 24.88 17.09 -15.84
CA THR A 327 24.12 18.27 -15.40
C THR A 327 23.49 18.02 -14.04
N PHE A 328 23.98 18.72 -13.02
CA PHE A 328 23.37 18.73 -11.68
C PHE A 328 22.36 19.87 -11.55
N ASN A 329 21.30 19.62 -10.78
CA ASN A 329 20.29 20.61 -10.45
C ASN A 329 20.07 20.64 -8.94
N ASP A 330 20.55 21.71 -8.32
CA ASP A 330 20.47 21.95 -6.88
C ASP A 330 19.03 22.10 -6.37
N LYS A 331 18.08 22.43 -7.25
CA LYS A 331 16.66 22.55 -6.90
C LYS A 331 15.95 21.22 -6.77
N LEU A 332 16.54 20.09 -7.17
CA LEU A 332 15.91 18.77 -7.06
C LEU A 332 15.86 18.30 -5.61
N VAL A 333 16.95 18.53 -4.87
CA VAL A 333 17.07 18.19 -3.45
C VAL A 333 16.72 19.39 -2.58
N GLN A 334 15.91 19.19 -1.55
CA GLN A 334 15.51 20.28 -0.64
C GLN A 334 16.05 20.04 0.78
N PRO A 335 17.16 20.68 1.18
CA PRO A 335 17.62 20.63 2.56
C PRO A 335 16.62 21.34 3.50
N GLN A 336 16.38 20.74 4.66
CA GLN A 336 15.64 21.24 5.82
C GLN A 336 16.56 21.50 7.02
N LEU A 337 17.65 20.73 7.15
CA LEU A 337 18.61 20.80 8.25
C LEU A 337 20.04 20.96 7.71
N ASP A 338 20.85 19.89 7.73
CA ASP A 338 22.29 19.95 7.45
C ASP A 338 22.63 19.77 5.96
N GLY A 339 21.66 19.34 5.16
CA GLY A 339 21.77 19.11 3.72
C GLY A 339 22.42 17.79 3.33
N VAL A 340 22.84 16.97 4.29
CA VAL A 340 23.51 15.68 4.06
C VAL A 340 22.67 14.55 4.62
N PHE A 341 22.34 14.57 5.90
CA PHE A 341 21.56 13.50 6.50
C PHE A 341 20.08 13.63 6.19
N ASP A 342 19.53 14.84 6.27
CA ASP A 342 18.10 15.10 6.04
C ASP A 342 17.68 14.97 4.57
N THR A 343 18.64 15.02 3.65
CA THR A 343 18.44 14.89 2.20
C THR A 343 18.74 13.49 1.67
N ASP A 344 19.18 12.57 2.52
CA ASP A 344 19.45 11.18 2.14
C ASP A 344 18.17 10.45 1.71
N GLY A 345 18.32 9.45 0.85
CA GLY A 345 17.21 8.84 0.13
C GLY A 345 17.65 7.83 -0.93
N ILE A 346 16.69 7.42 -1.75
CA ILE A 346 16.83 6.38 -2.77
C ILE A 346 16.59 7.01 -4.14
N LEU A 347 17.56 6.88 -5.04
CA LEU A 347 17.40 7.25 -6.45
C LEU A 347 16.99 6.03 -7.29
N LEU A 348 15.87 6.15 -8.00
CA LEU A 348 15.29 5.12 -8.87
C LEU A 348 15.01 5.70 -10.26
N ALA A 349 14.95 4.83 -11.27
CA ALA A 349 14.64 5.20 -12.65
C ALA A 349 13.48 4.36 -13.18
N SER A 350 12.59 4.98 -13.96
CA SER A 350 11.56 4.30 -14.72
C SER A 350 11.84 4.47 -16.22
N THR A 351 12.25 3.38 -16.87
CA THR A 351 12.44 3.31 -18.32
C THR A 351 11.15 3.62 -19.07
N LYS A 352 9.99 3.13 -18.55
CA LYS A 352 8.66 3.36 -19.15
C LYS A 352 8.24 4.82 -19.10
N LEU A 353 8.46 5.50 -17.97
CA LEU A 353 8.08 6.91 -17.80
C LEU A 353 9.15 7.89 -18.31
N GLN A 354 10.35 7.41 -18.62
CA GLN A 354 11.50 8.26 -18.98
C GLN A 354 11.82 9.32 -17.89
N GLN A 355 11.68 8.90 -16.62
CA GLN A 355 11.79 9.76 -15.44
C GLN A 355 12.57 9.09 -14.31
N PHE A 356 13.13 9.92 -13.45
CA PHE A 356 13.76 9.53 -12.20
C PHE A 356 12.85 9.85 -11.00
N VAL A 357 12.92 9.00 -9.99
CA VAL A 357 12.21 9.17 -8.73
C VAL A 357 13.22 9.18 -7.60
N TYR A 358 13.18 10.23 -6.78
CA TYR A 358 13.96 10.34 -5.57
C TYR A 358 13.06 10.31 -4.34
N LEU A 359 13.23 9.28 -3.51
CA LEU A 359 12.45 9.07 -2.30
C LEU A 359 13.33 9.34 -1.06
N TYR A 360 12.91 10.25 -0.20
CA TYR A 360 13.68 10.61 1.00
C TYR A 360 13.51 9.56 2.10
N TYR A 361 14.58 9.26 2.84
CA TYR A 361 14.52 8.28 3.93
C TYR A 361 13.77 8.78 5.17
N TYR A 362 13.97 10.05 5.54
CA TYR A 362 13.55 10.58 6.85
C TYR A 362 12.34 11.51 6.80
N ARG A 363 11.69 11.60 5.63
CA ARG A 363 10.47 12.40 5.43
C ARG A 363 9.64 11.85 4.30
N ASN A 364 8.37 12.23 4.28
CA ASN A 364 7.35 11.71 3.38
C ASN A 364 7.40 12.27 1.96
N THR A 365 8.55 12.73 1.47
CA THR A 365 8.65 13.45 0.19
C THR A 365 9.10 12.54 -0.93
N ILE A 366 8.50 12.71 -2.11
CA ILE A 366 8.91 12.12 -3.38
C ILE A 366 9.23 13.27 -4.33
N THR A 367 10.40 13.23 -4.98
CA THR A 367 10.77 14.17 -6.05
C THR A 367 10.90 13.42 -7.36
N VAL A 368 10.18 13.87 -8.38
CA VAL A 368 10.24 13.28 -9.72
C VAL A 368 10.86 14.28 -10.68
N PHE A 369 11.79 13.83 -11.51
CA PHE A 369 12.50 14.68 -12.46
C PHE A 369 12.76 13.98 -13.80
N SER A 370 12.86 14.78 -14.86
CA SER A 370 13.04 14.30 -16.23
C SER A 370 14.47 13.86 -16.52
N LYS A 371 14.66 13.18 -17.65
CA LYS A 371 15.98 12.80 -18.17
C LYS A 371 16.94 13.98 -18.40
N GLU A 372 16.41 15.19 -18.60
CA GLU A 372 17.19 16.43 -18.71
C GLU A 372 17.55 17.04 -17.34
N GLY A 373 17.23 16.38 -16.23
CA GLY A 373 17.52 16.88 -14.88
C GLY A 373 16.58 18.02 -14.45
N ARG A 374 15.40 18.15 -15.07
CA ARG A 374 14.40 19.17 -14.73
C ARG A 374 13.37 18.60 -13.75
N LEU A 375 13.06 19.36 -12.70
CA LEU A 375 12.00 19.00 -11.75
C LEU A 375 10.66 18.84 -12.51
N SER A 376 10.04 17.68 -12.40
CA SER A 376 8.71 17.43 -12.96
C SER A 376 7.64 17.80 -11.93
N TYR A 377 7.69 17.18 -10.75
CA TYR A 377 6.79 17.52 -9.63
C TYR A 377 7.32 16.95 -8.31
N ARG A 378 6.64 17.30 -7.21
CA ARG A 378 6.81 16.67 -5.90
C ARG A 378 5.47 16.14 -5.41
N SER A 379 5.52 14.99 -4.75
CA SER A 379 4.38 14.38 -4.09
C SER A 379 4.81 13.84 -2.73
N THR A 380 3.88 13.22 -2.01
CA THR A 380 4.17 12.64 -0.71
C THR A 380 3.77 11.18 -0.64
N THR A 381 4.50 10.42 0.17
CA THR A 381 4.05 9.12 0.67
C THR A 381 2.84 9.30 1.60
N ILE A 382 2.11 8.21 1.88
CA ILE A 382 0.89 8.23 2.71
C ILE A 382 1.17 8.58 4.17
N ASP A 383 2.41 8.46 4.64
CA ASP A 383 2.76 8.86 5.99
C ASP A 383 2.73 10.40 6.17
N THR A 384 2.76 10.84 7.43
CA THR A 384 2.54 12.25 7.81
C THR A 384 3.82 13.00 8.18
N ILE A 385 5.01 12.37 8.09
CA ILE A 385 6.27 12.95 8.57
C ILE A 385 6.87 13.88 7.50
N LYS A 386 6.46 15.16 7.51
CA LYS A 386 6.93 16.17 6.53
C LYS A 386 8.34 16.70 6.79
N LYS A 387 8.77 16.72 8.05
CA LYS A 387 10.08 17.25 8.47
C LYS A 387 10.93 16.12 9.01
N ALA A 388 12.20 16.08 8.58
CA ALA A 388 13.16 15.11 9.08
C ALA A 388 13.41 15.29 10.58
N GLN A 389 13.22 14.24 11.36
CA GLN A 389 13.44 14.24 12.81
C GLN A 389 14.83 13.67 13.14
N ILE A 390 15.88 14.42 12.79
CA ILE A 390 17.28 14.01 12.92
C ILE A 390 17.98 14.91 13.93
N LYS A 391 18.81 14.32 14.80
CA LYS A 391 19.71 15.06 15.69
C LYS A 391 21.15 14.92 15.20
N VAL A 392 21.77 16.04 14.86
CA VAL A 392 23.14 16.11 14.34
C VAL A 392 24.06 16.73 15.39
N SER A 393 25.24 16.14 15.56
CA SER A 393 26.34 16.66 16.36
C SER A 393 27.55 16.93 15.48
N TYR A 394 28.33 17.94 15.85
CA TYR A 394 29.51 18.39 15.12
C TYR A 394 30.76 18.10 15.96
N LEU A 395 31.73 17.41 15.38
CA LEU A 395 33.02 17.11 15.97
C LEU A 395 34.12 17.87 15.21
N LYS A 396 35.20 18.24 15.91
CA LYS A 396 36.38 18.95 15.36
C LYS A 396 36.00 20.19 14.55
N GLU A 397 35.58 21.26 15.23
CA GLU A 397 35.29 22.57 14.61
C GLU A 397 34.37 22.52 13.38
N GLY A 398 33.38 21.61 13.36
CA GLY A 398 32.39 21.50 12.29
C GLY A 398 32.79 20.64 11.09
N ALA A 399 34.02 20.10 11.05
CA ALA A 399 34.52 19.30 9.95
C ALA A 399 33.87 17.90 9.86
N VAL A 400 33.45 17.33 11.00
CA VAL A 400 32.86 15.98 11.04
C VAL A 400 31.45 16.05 11.61
N ARG A 401 30.47 15.54 10.86
CA ARG A 401 29.07 15.45 11.28
C ARG A 401 28.75 14.03 11.69
N LYS A 402 28.05 13.87 12.81
CA LYS A 402 27.60 12.56 13.29
C LYS A 402 26.16 12.67 13.79
N MET A 403 25.34 11.67 13.49
CA MET A 403 24.04 11.54 14.13
C MET A 403 24.23 11.27 15.63
N SER A 404 23.62 12.10 16.47
CA SER A 404 23.71 11.95 17.94
C SER A 404 22.69 10.96 18.51
N ALA A 405 21.73 10.51 17.69
CA ALA A 405 20.80 9.42 17.98
C ALA A 405 20.37 8.73 16.68
N PRO A 406 19.93 7.45 16.71
CA PRO A 406 19.33 6.79 15.56
C PRO A 406 18.13 7.61 15.04
N PRO A 407 18.08 7.94 13.74
CA PRO A 407 17.01 8.75 13.18
C PRO A 407 15.73 7.93 13.00
N LEU A 408 14.58 8.61 13.02
CA LEU A 408 13.32 8.01 12.61
C LEU A 408 13.31 7.83 11.09
N ILE A 409 13.51 6.59 10.63
CA ILE A 409 13.38 6.23 9.22
C ILE A 409 11.88 6.20 8.88
N VAL A 410 11.50 6.88 7.81
CA VAL A 410 10.13 6.91 7.27
C VAL A 410 9.99 5.89 6.16
N ASN A 411 10.86 6.02 5.14
CA ASN A 411 10.94 5.13 4.00
C ASN A 411 12.25 4.37 4.13
N ALA A 412 12.23 3.03 4.19
CA ALA A 412 13.45 2.25 4.39
C ALA A 412 14.05 1.75 3.08
N GLN A 413 13.20 1.27 2.17
CA GLN A 413 13.58 0.68 0.89
C GLN A 413 12.51 1.00 -0.14
N ALA A 414 12.88 0.98 -1.42
CA ALA A 414 11.94 1.14 -2.50
C ALA A 414 12.38 0.42 -3.77
N ALA A 415 11.40 0.02 -4.57
CA ALA A 415 11.59 -0.47 -5.93
C ALA A 415 10.60 0.25 -6.85
N LEU A 416 11.03 0.53 -8.08
CA LEU A 416 10.21 1.17 -9.11
C LEU A 416 10.15 0.24 -10.31
N CYS A 417 8.94 -0.10 -10.74
CA CYS A 417 8.71 -0.89 -11.93
C CYS A 417 7.60 -0.22 -12.74
N GLU A 418 7.88 0.10 -14.01
CA GLU A 418 6.98 0.90 -14.84
C GLU A 418 6.61 2.22 -14.14
N SER A 419 5.34 2.47 -13.82
CA SER A 419 4.93 3.65 -13.04
C SER A 419 4.70 3.36 -11.55
N LEU A 420 4.80 2.10 -11.11
CA LEU A 420 4.48 1.70 -9.75
C LEU A 420 5.71 1.78 -8.85
N LEU A 421 5.63 2.64 -7.84
CA LEU A 421 6.62 2.78 -6.77
C LEU A 421 6.17 1.97 -5.56
N PHE A 422 6.99 1.02 -5.15
CA PHE A 422 6.81 0.19 -3.97
C PHE A 422 7.73 0.73 -2.88
N VAL A 423 7.19 1.04 -1.71
CA VAL A 423 7.93 1.66 -0.61
C VAL A 423 7.75 0.86 0.67
N GLN A 424 8.85 0.40 1.27
CA GLN A 424 8.80 -0.15 2.61
C GLN A 424 8.70 1.00 3.63
N SER A 425 7.52 1.16 4.23
CA SER A 425 7.29 2.18 5.26
C SER A 425 7.66 1.66 6.65
N LYS A 426 8.25 2.54 7.46
CA LYS A 426 8.62 2.29 8.86
C LYS A 426 7.77 3.07 9.86
N ILE A 427 6.73 3.76 9.38
CA ILE A 427 5.77 4.46 10.24
C ILE A 427 4.50 3.63 10.37
N ARG A 428 4.05 3.42 11.60
CA ARG A 428 2.81 2.69 11.92
C ARG A 428 1.60 3.56 11.56
N GLY A 429 0.67 3.01 10.77
CA GLY A 429 -0.58 3.67 10.42
C GLY A 429 -1.51 3.82 11.63
N ARG A 430 -2.50 4.71 11.55
CA ARG A 430 -3.39 5.02 12.67
C ARG A 430 -4.17 3.79 13.18
N LEU A 431 -4.58 2.91 12.27
CA LEU A 431 -5.42 1.73 12.54
C LEU A 431 -4.67 0.43 12.22
N GLU A 432 -3.34 0.46 12.36
CA GLU A 432 -2.48 -0.67 12.05
C GLU A 432 -2.54 -1.74 13.14
N ASN A 433 -2.78 -3.00 12.75
CA ASN A 433 -2.73 -4.14 13.67
C ASN A 433 -1.33 -4.27 14.29
N GLY A 434 -1.27 -4.36 15.62
CA GLY A 434 0.01 -4.36 16.36
C GLY A 434 0.86 -5.61 16.15
N GLU A 435 0.24 -6.76 15.91
CA GLU A 435 0.93 -8.05 15.68
C GLU A 435 1.50 -8.11 14.26
N ILE A 436 0.68 -7.77 13.26
CA ILE A 436 1.12 -7.68 11.86
C ILE A 436 2.29 -6.71 11.74
N TRP A 437 2.21 -5.54 12.41
CA TRP A 437 3.30 -4.56 12.41
C TRP A 437 4.62 -5.10 12.95
N LYS A 438 4.59 -6.03 13.92
CA LYS A 438 5.79 -6.64 14.50
C LYS A 438 6.38 -7.74 13.60
N GLN A 439 5.54 -8.44 12.85
CA GLN A 439 5.91 -9.65 12.10
C GLN A 439 6.11 -9.40 10.58
N ALA A 440 5.65 -8.26 10.06
CA ALA A 440 5.69 -7.97 8.63
C ALA A 440 6.40 -6.65 8.31
N SER A 441 7.00 -6.61 7.12
CA SER A 441 7.38 -5.36 6.48
C SER A 441 6.23 -4.86 5.60
N ILE A 442 5.71 -3.67 5.90
CA ILE A 442 4.61 -3.08 5.14
C ILE A 442 5.15 -2.39 3.89
N ILE A 443 4.63 -2.78 2.73
CA ILE A 443 4.94 -2.17 1.44
C ILE A 443 3.75 -1.33 1.00
N ASP A 444 3.95 -0.03 0.89
CA ASP A 444 2.99 0.93 0.32
C ASP A 444 3.25 1.05 -1.20
N VAL A 445 2.19 1.03 -2.01
CA VAL A 445 2.27 1.10 -3.47
C VAL A 445 1.65 2.39 -3.98
N TYR A 446 2.38 3.08 -4.84
CA TYR A 446 1.99 4.36 -5.44
C TYR A 446 2.07 4.28 -6.96
N ASP A 447 1.15 4.96 -7.64
CA ASP A 447 1.28 5.25 -9.06
C ASP A 447 1.94 6.62 -9.22
N VAL A 448 3.18 6.62 -9.70
CA VAL A 448 3.98 7.83 -9.92
C VAL A 448 3.44 8.65 -11.10
N ALA A 449 2.79 8.04 -12.09
CA ALA A 449 2.19 8.81 -13.18
C ALA A 449 0.93 9.56 -12.69
N LYS A 450 0.07 8.86 -11.94
CA LYS A 450 -1.19 9.41 -11.40
C LYS A 450 -1.02 10.22 -10.12
N LYS A 451 0.15 10.14 -9.46
CA LYS A 451 0.48 10.82 -8.19
C LYS A 451 -0.41 10.35 -7.03
N THR A 452 -0.81 9.08 -7.04
CA THR A 452 -1.77 8.53 -6.09
C THR A 452 -1.19 7.36 -5.32
N TYR A 453 -1.53 7.26 -4.03
CA TYR A 453 -1.40 6.03 -3.27
C TYR A 453 -2.50 5.05 -3.71
N LEU A 454 -2.12 3.80 -3.95
CA LEU A 454 -3.06 2.76 -4.38
C LEU A 454 -3.50 1.90 -3.19
N PHE A 455 -2.55 1.21 -2.56
CA PHE A 455 -2.79 0.26 -1.47
C PHE A 455 -1.47 -0.11 -0.78
N SER A 456 -1.56 -0.90 0.28
CA SER A 456 -0.44 -1.50 1.00
C SER A 456 -0.60 -3.01 1.09
N PHE A 457 0.50 -3.70 1.32
CA PHE A 457 0.48 -5.13 1.67
C PHE A 457 1.63 -5.52 2.59
N PRO A 458 1.41 -6.48 3.51
CA PRO A 458 2.47 -7.00 4.35
C PRO A 458 3.31 -8.03 3.59
N ILE A 459 4.63 -7.94 3.75
CA ILE A 459 5.55 -9.05 3.49
C ILE A 459 5.91 -9.65 4.84
N TYR A 460 5.39 -10.83 5.13
CA TYR A 460 5.62 -11.53 6.38
C TYR A 460 7.05 -12.06 6.48
N SER A 461 7.59 -11.92 7.67
CA SER A 461 8.96 -12.27 8.02
C SER A 461 8.96 -13.03 9.34
N SER A 462 9.89 -13.96 9.56
CA SER A 462 10.01 -14.61 10.86
C SER A 462 10.77 -13.70 11.83
N GLU A 463 10.62 -13.89 13.14
CA GLU A 463 11.26 -13.03 14.16
C GLU A 463 12.79 -12.88 14.00
N LYS A 464 13.45 -13.84 13.34
CA LYS A 464 14.91 -13.87 13.13
C LYS A 464 15.38 -13.33 11.78
N THR A 465 14.49 -13.08 10.81
CA THR A 465 14.88 -12.65 9.46
C THR A 465 14.06 -11.43 9.06
N ARG A 466 14.71 -10.29 8.79
CA ARG A 466 14.03 -9.06 8.34
C ARG A 466 14.17 -8.92 6.81
N LEU A 467 13.36 -8.03 6.23
CA LEU A 467 13.47 -7.68 4.82
C LEU A 467 14.70 -6.79 4.59
N ASP A 468 15.71 -7.33 3.91
CA ASP A 468 16.98 -6.63 3.66
C ASP A 468 17.01 -5.91 2.32
N ALA A 469 16.41 -6.52 1.30
CA ALA A 469 16.21 -5.91 -0.01
C ALA A 469 14.97 -6.50 -0.67
N PHE A 470 14.34 -5.73 -1.56
CA PHE A 470 13.36 -6.27 -2.48
C PHE A 470 13.51 -5.67 -3.88
N TYR A 471 13.05 -6.41 -4.87
CA TYR A 471 13.03 -6.01 -6.26
C TYR A 471 11.71 -6.43 -6.90
N VAL A 472 11.26 -5.64 -7.86
CA VAL A 472 9.95 -5.80 -8.49
C VAL A 472 10.13 -5.88 -10.00
N THR A 473 9.53 -6.90 -10.61
CA THR A 473 9.26 -6.95 -12.06
C THR A 473 7.76 -6.76 -12.28
N ASN A 474 7.31 -6.72 -13.53
CA ASN A 474 5.88 -6.64 -13.88
C ASN A 474 5.05 -7.86 -13.42
N THR A 475 5.70 -8.97 -13.06
CA THR A 475 5.03 -10.24 -12.75
C THR A 475 5.31 -10.77 -11.35
N HIS A 476 6.46 -10.40 -10.77
CA HIS A 476 6.96 -10.97 -9.53
C HIS A 476 7.59 -9.92 -8.62
N LEU A 477 7.54 -10.21 -7.33
CA LEU A 477 8.32 -9.52 -6.30
C LEU A 477 9.34 -10.49 -5.72
N PHE A 478 10.58 -10.04 -5.64
CA PHE A 478 11.72 -10.78 -5.12
C PHE A 478 12.15 -10.14 -3.82
N THR A 479 12.44 -10.94 -2.79
CA THR A 479 12.97 -10.43 -1.52
C THR A 479 14.21 -11.17 -1.09
N ILE A 480 15.18 -10.45 -0.54
CA ILE A 480 16.30 -11.01 0.21
C ILE A 480 16.02 -10.79 1.70
N MET A 481 16.08 -11.89 2.47
CA MET A 481 15.93 -11.92 3.93
C MET A 481 17.04 -12.79 4.52
N GLY A 482 18.09 -12.16 5.02
CA GLY A 482 19.34 -12.81 5.41
C GLY A 482 20.00 -13.49 4.20
N ASN A 483 20.03 -14.82 4.23
CA ASN A 483 20.54 -15.65 3.15
C ASN A 483 19.43 -16.26 2.28
N GLN A 484 18.17 -15.86 2.47
CA GLN A 484 17.04 -16.41 1.72
C GLN A 484 16.60 -15.47 0.61
N LEU A 485 16.53 -15.97 -0.61
CA LEU A 485 15.80 -15.34 -1.71
C LEU A 485 14.40 -15.95 -1.79
N ARG A 486 13.37 -15.11 -1.70
CA ARG A 486 11.97 -15.52 -1.89
C ARG A 486 11.39 -14.85 -3.11
N VAL A 487 10.56 -15.59 -3.83
CA VAL A 487 9.85 -15.13 -5.02
C VAL A 487 8.36 -15.20 -4.80
N TYR A 488 7.71 -14.07 -4.99
CA TYR A 488 6.28 -13.93 -4.89
C TYR A 488 5.71 -13.59 -6.27
N ARG A 489 4.65 -14.29 -6.66
CA ARG A 489 3.89 -14.00 -7.87
C ARG A 489 2.77 -13.04 -7.55
N PHE A 490 2.48 -12.14 -8.48
CA PHE A 490 1.37 -11.21 -8.37
C PHE A 490 0.02 -11.87 -8.66
N ARG A 491 -0.98 -11.55 -7.84
CA ARG A 491 -2.38 -11.89 -8.08
C ARG A 491 -3.08 -10.83 -8.94
N GLU A 492 -4.34 -11.08 -9.33
CA GLU A 492 -5.06 -10.29 -10.34
C GLU A 492 -5.05 -8.79 -10.09
N TRP A 493 -5.25 -8.36 -8.84
CA TRP A 493 -5.23 -6.94 -8.47
C TRP A 493 -3.95 -6.22 -8.88
N LEU A 494 -2.80 -6.77 -8.49
CA LEU A 494 -1.52 -6.15 -8.77
C LEU A 494 -1.16 -6.28 -10.26
N LYS A 495 -1.55 -7.39 -10.90
CA LYS A 495 -1.46 -7.54 -12.36
C LYS A 495 -2.28 -6.48 -13.12
N ASN A 496 -3.48 -6.17 -12.65
CA ASN A 496 -4.34 -5.17 -13.26
C ASN A 496 -3.79 -3.76 -13.04
N ALA A 497 -3.18 -3.47 -11.87
CA ALA A 497 -2.48 -2.22 -11.65
C ALA A 497 -1.38 -1.97 -12.70
N PHE A 498 -0.59 -3.00 -13.06
CA PHE A 498 0.40 -2.90 -14.16
C PHE A 498 -0.24 -2.78 -15.55
N LYS A 499 -1.45 -3.32 -15.77
CA LYS A 499 -2.16 -3.19 -17.06
C LYS A 499 -2.72 -1.78 -17.24
N GLU A 500 -3.32 -1.20 -16.20
CA GLU A 500 -3.85 0.16 -16.22
C GLU A 500 -2.77 1.24 -16.38
N THR A 501 -1.50 0.89 -16.16
CA THR A 501 -0.35 1.77 -16.39
C THR A 501 0.29 1.55 -17.75
N SER A 502 -0.09 0.47 -18.45
CA SER A 502 0.38 0.13 -19.79
C SER A 502 -0.44 0.80 -20.91
N THR A 503 -1.68 1.21 -20.60
CA THR A 503 -2.59 2.04 -21.42
C THR A 503 -2.40 3.50 -21.10
#